data_AF-B7QM90-F1
#
_entry.id   AF-B7QM90-F1
#
_cell.length_a   1.000
_cell.length_b   1.000
_cell.length_c   1.000
_cell.angle_alpha   90.00
_cell.angle_beta   90.00
_cell.angle_gamma   90.00
#
_symmetry.space_group_name_H-M   'P 1'
#
loop_
_entity.id
_entity.type
_entity.pdbx_description
1 polymer ?
#
loop_
_entity_poly.entity_id
_entity_poly.type
_entity_poly.pdbx_seq_one_letter_code
_entity_poly.pdbx_strand_id
1 'polypeptide(L)'
;MSGLSLKLWTAAFFAFCLAEKEHGIVYPRMLESRAATGERMLKINADLTLTLQKSKVFADDFLFSTTDGNEPIDYYIKAEDAERDIYHDSTHMASVRVTDDDGVEVEGILGERLRVKPLPAMARTSDGLRPHMLYEVDAHENGRPHDYGKFSDPSTRMSKTGSSTTSVYKIPLEEYPSLYQMIDERKVSALRQNVLHIKAYFAVIKANLRYASFVFPKVQLRITGITMNKKVSVNPAFSKLYEHPIRHEFSEAPYSVLLCIRITPLLLSTCCFILFYTLKNIVIASIYLNFQWYAYLGTACSEWKVGMSEDRPTSYYGAYVFAHELGHNLGCQHDGDGPSDWVKGHIGSADCPWDDGYLMSYKMQDQRQYQFSYCCQREVRNLYNRPEFKCLRERYTTKTIKRSSKLPGRMTTLSNYCQRVYMYDEGMHADPVSELP
;
A
#
# COMPACT_ATOMS: atom_id res chain seq x y z
N MET A 1 -20.17 -56.13 7.35
CA MET A 1 -21.01 -54.92 7.44
C MET A 1 -20.33 -53.93 8.38
N SER A 2 -20.37 -52.67 7.97
CA SER A 2 -19.53 -51.54 8.36
C SER A 2 -19.55 -51.15 9.84
N GLY A 3 -18.37 -51.05 10.46
CA GLY A 3 -18.14 -50.25 11.66
C GLY A 3 -17.73 -48.83 11.26
N LEU A 4 -18.63 -47.86 11.47
CA LEU A 4 -18.34 -46.44 11.28
C LEU A 4 -17.37 -45.96 12.37
N SER A 5 -16.11 -45.72 11.99
CA SER A 5 -15.18 -44.94 12.80
C SER A 5 -15.49 -43.46 12.60
N LEU A 6 -16.17 -42.85 13.57
CA LEU A 6 -16.41 -41.41 13.63
C LEU A 6 -15.08 -40.69 13.94
N LYS A 7 -14.31 -40.35 12.90
CA LYS A 7 -13.18 -39.41 13.04
C LYS A 7 -13.77 -38.01 13.21
N LEU A 8 -13.84 -37.52 14.44
CA LEU A 8 -14.04 -36.10 14.72
C LEU A 8 -12.91 -35.32 14.06
N TRP A 9 -13.20 -34.68 12.94
CA TRP A 9 -12.39 -33.58 12.43
C TRP A 9 -12.68 -32.38 13.34
N THR A 10 -11.83 -32.17 14.35
CA THR A 10 -11.72 -30.85 14.98
C THR A 10 -11.20 -29.89 13.92
N ALA A 11 -12.13 -29.26 13.19
CA ALA A 11 -11.85 -28.04 12.47
C ALA A 11 -11.54 -26.98 13.54
N ALA A 12 -10.26 -26.76 13.80
CA ALA A 12 -9.82 -25.58 14.51
C ALA A 12 -10.19 -24.38 13.63
N PHE A 13 -11.37 -23.83 13.86
CA PHE A 13 -11.65 -22.43 13.54
C PHE A 13 -10.68 -21.62 14.38
N PHE A 14 -9.49 -21.35 13.84
CA PHE A 14 -8.72 -20.20 14.27
C PHE A 14 -9.53 -18.97 13.88
N ALA A 15 -10.52 -18.63 14.71
CA ALA A 15 -10.93 -17.26 14.86
C ALA A 15 -9.65 -16.52 15.27
N PHE A 16 -9.09 -15.75 14.33
CA PHE A 16 -8.00 -14.85 14.63
C PHE A 16 -8.46 -13.94 15.77
N CYS A 17 -7.97 -14.18 16.98
CA CYS A 17 -8.02 -13.17 18.02
C CYS A 17 -7.03 -12.09 17.57
N LEU A 18 -7.57 -11.02 16.98
CA LEU A 18 -6.84 -9.78 16.86
C LEU A 18 -6.63 -9.26 18.29
N ALA A 19 -5.38 -9.22 18.75
CA ALA A 19 -5.05 -8.46 19.93
C ALA A 19 -4.95 -6.98 19.53
N GLU A 20 -6.10 -6.33 19.33
CA GLU A 20 -6.17 -4.86 19.35
C GLU A 20 -6.13 -4.45 20.82
N LYS A 21 -5.03 -3.84 21.25
CA LYS A 21 -5.02 -3.22 22.58
C LYS A 21 -5.74 -1.89 22.47
N GLU A 22 -7.00 -1.87 22.89
CA GLU A 22 -7.79 -0.64 22.94
C GLU A 22 -7.17 0.34 23.94
N HIS A 23 -7.00 1.58 23.53
CA HIS A 23 -6.47 2.70 24.34
C HIS A 23 -7.57 3.69 24.76
N GLY A 24 -8.82 3.37 24.45
CA GLY A 24 -10.00 4.11 24.86
C GLY A 24 -10.63 4.93 23.74
N ILE A 25 -11.69 5.63 24.14
CA ILE A 25 -12.55 6.41 23.24
C ILE A 25 -12.14 7.88 23.34
N VAL A 26 -11.99 8.52 22.18
CA VAL A 26 -11.62 9.93 22.05
C VAL A 26 -12.61 10.67 21.17
N TYR A 27 -12.58 12.00 21.26
CA TYR A 27 -13.45 12.90 20.51
C TYR A 27 -12.59 13.96 19.81
N PRO A 28 -12.06 13.64 18.63
CA PRO A 28 -11.18 14.54 17.89
C PRO A 28 -11.86 15.87 17.58
N ARG A 29 -11.08 16.94 17.57
CA ARG A 29 -11.56 18.29 17.24
C ARG A 29 -10.56 19.02 16.37
N MET A 30 -11.06 19.72 15.36
CA MET A 30 -10.28 20.70 14.63
C MET A 30 -10.07 21.92 15.54
N LEU A 31 -8.84 22.40 15.62
CA LEU A 31 -8.50 23.63 16.31
C LEU A 31 -8.25 24.72 15.26
N GLU A 32 -8.76 25.92 15.53
CA GLU A 32 -8.45 27.08 14.70
C GLU A 32 -6.98 27.43 14.83
N SER A 33 -6.27 27.45 13.70
CA SER A 33 -4.87 27.82 13.65
C SER A 33 -4.72 29.33 13.58
N ARG A 34 -3.82 29.87 14.41
CA ARG A 34 -3.38 31.27 14.34
C ARG A 34 -2.11 31.42 13.49
N ALA A 35 -1.62 30.35 12.89
CA ALA A 35 -0.41 30.36 12.07
C ALA A 35 -0.68 30.95 10.68
N ALA A 36 0.21 31.83 10.22
CA ALA A 36 0.12 32.44 8.89
C ALA A 36 0.25 31.43 7.73
N THR A 37 0.67 30.18 8.01
CA THR A 37 0.89 29.10 7.05
C THR A 37 -0.41 28.41 6.60
N GLY A 38 -1.54 28.62 7.29
CA GLY A 38 -2.81 27.97 6.98
C GLY A 38 -2.89 26.48 7.37
N GLU A 39 -1.90 25.99 8.12
CA GLU A 39 -1.88 24.62 8.64
C GLU A 39 -3.02 24.42 9.65
N ARG A 40 -3.75 23.30 9.52
CA ARG A 40 -4.85 22.96 10.41
C ARG A 40 -4.33 22.10 11.57
N MET A 41 -4.82 22.33 12.78
CA MET A 41 -4.46 21.51 13.93
C MET A 41 -5.60 20.56 14.28
N LEU A 42 -5.28 19.30 14.53
CA LEU A 42 -6.25 18.27 14.91
C LEU A 42 -5.89 17.73 16.29
N LYS A 43 -6.70 18.07 17.28
CA LYS A 43 -6.57 17.53 18.64
C LYS A 43 -7.23 16.15 18.68
N ILE A 44 -6.45 15.11 18.96
CA ILE A 44 -6.96 13.74 19.14
C ILE A 44 -7.39 13.54 20.59
N ASN A 45 -6.52 13.87 21.54
CA ASN A 45 -6.78 13.82 22.98
C ASN A 45 -5.98 14.90 23.72
N ALA A 46 -5.80 14.79 25.04
CA ALA A 46 -5.05 15.77 25.83
C ALA A 46 -3.57 15.85 25.45
N ASP A 47 -2.97 14.72 25.06
CA ASP A 47 -1.52 14.55 24.89
C ASP A 47 -1.09 14.54 23.42
N LEU A 48 -2.02 14.31 22.49
CA LEU A 48 -1.76 14.20 21.06
C LEU A 48 -2.56 15.24 20.27
N THR A 49 -1.82 16.15 19.65
CA THR A 49 -2.33 17.11 18.66
C THR A 49 -1.47 17.03 17.41
N LEU A 50 -2.10 16.83 16.26
CA LEU A 50 -1.43 16.75 14.98
C LEU A 50 -1.43 18.11 14.27
N THR A 51 -0.31 18.45 13.65
CA THR A 51 -0.21 19.54 12.68
C THR A 51 -0.43 18.98 11.28
N LEU A 52 -1.59 19.26 10.69
CA LEU A 52 -2.03 18.64 9.45
C LEU A 52 -1.47 19.36 8.23
N GLN A 53 -0.64 18.66 7.46
CA GLN A 53 -0.19 19.04 6.13
C GLN A 53 -0.89 18.20 5.07
N LYS A 54 -1.26 18.81 3.93
CA LYS A 54 -1.90 18.08 2.82
C LYS A 54 -0.94 17.03 2.26
N SER A 55 -1.43 15.81 2.10
CA SER A 55 -0.65 14.71 1.52
C SER A 55 -0.71 14.75 0.00
N LYS A 56 0.43 14.49 -0.64
CA LYS A 56 0.57 14.38 -2.10
C LYS A 56 1.14 13.00 -2.44
N VAL A 57 0.29 12.10 -2.93
CA VAL A 57 0.51 10.65 -3.02
C VAL A 57 0.23 10.10 -4.41
N PHE A 58 -0.78 10.61 -5.12
CA PHE A 58 -1.19 10.17 -6.44
C PHE A 58 -0.52 10.98 -7.55
N ALA A 59 -0.31 10.35 -8.70
CA ALA A 59 -0.06 11.08 -9.94
C ALA A 59 -1.27 11.94 -10.31
N ASP A 60 -1.03 13.04 -11.04
CA ASP A 60 -2.01 14.13 -11.24
C ASP A 60 -3.38 13.62 -11.73
N ASP A 61 -3.36 12.71 -12.70
CA ASP A 61 -4.48 11.80 -13.01
C ASP A 61 -3.96 10.37 -12.77
N PHE A 62 -4.73 9.54 -12.06
CA PHE A 62 -4.38 8.13 -11.84
C PHE A 62 -5.53 7.20 -12.24
N LEU A 63 -5.17 5.99 -12.65
CA LEU A 63 -6.12 4.96 -13.04
C LEU A 63 -6.68 4.25 -11.81
N PHE A 64 -8.00 4.21 -11.65
CA PHE A 64 -8.68 3.30 -10.74
C PHE A 64 -9.45 2.27 -11.55
N SER A 65 -9.07 1.00 -11.43
CA SER A 65 -9.69 -0.12 -12.14
C SER A 65 -10.46 -1.01 -11.17
N THR A 66 -11.66 -1.40 -11.54
CA THR A 66 -12.53 -2.32 -10.80
C THR A 66 -13.27 -3.22 -11.77
N THR A 67 -14.05 -4.16 -11.26
CA THR A 67 -14.97 -4.95 -12.07
C THR A 67 -16.43 -4.63 -11.76
N ASP A 68 -17.29 -4.73 -12.78
CA ASP A 68 -18.75 -4.82 -12.66
C ASP A 68 -19.22 -6.07 -13.40
N GLY A 69 -19.79 -7.03 -12.67
CA GLY A 69 -19.90 -8.40 -13.16
C GLY A 69 -18.52 -8.98 -13.53
N ASN A 70 -18.33 -9.26 -14.83
CA ASN A 70 -17.07 -9.71 -15.42
C ASN A 70 -16.39 -8.65 -16.29
N GLU A 71 -16.98 -7.46 -16.43
CA GLU A 71 -16.42 -6.40 -17.25
C GLU A 71 -15.48 -5.53 -16.40
N PRO A 72 -14.23 -5.31 -16.84
CA PRO A 72 -13.35 -4.34 -16.21
C PRO A 72 -13.89 -2.93 -16.47
N ILE A 73 -13.90 -2.10 -15.43
CA ILE A 73 -14.21 -0.68 -15.52
C ILE A 73 -13.03 0.13 -15.01
N ASP A 74 -12.56 1.03 -15.88
CA ASP A 74 -11.43 1.91 -15.65
C ASP A 74 -11.89 3.36 -15.50
N TYR A 75 -11.39 4.04 -14.47
CA TYR A 75 -11.62 5.45 -14.18
C TYR A 75 -10.32 6.22 -14.11
N TYR A 76 -10.33 7.44 -14.63
CA TYR A 76 -9.29 8.41 -14.32
C TYR A 76 -9.80 9.32 -13.22
N ILE A 77 -9.08 9.31 -12.09
CA ILE A 77 -9.40 10.13 -10.92
C ILE A 77 -8.32 11.21 -10.81
N LYS A 78 -8.74 12.45 -10.58
CA LYS A 78 -7.82 13.54 -10.29
C LYS A 78 -7.21 13.35 -8.90
N ALA A 79 -5.91 13.56 -8.76
CA ALA A 79 -5.22 13.52 -7.48
C ALA A 79 -5.89 14.43 -6.45
N GLU A 80 -6.24 15.66 -6.85
CA GLU A 80 -6.87 16.67 -5.99
C GLU A 80 -8.15 16.14 -5.30
N ASP A 81 -8.99 15.40 -6.02
CA ASP A 81 -10.24 14.82 -5.50
C ASP A 81 -9.97 13.61 -4.59
N ALA A 82 -8.88 12.88 -4.82
CA ALA A 82 -8.49 11.73 -4.03
C ALA A 82 -7.77 12.11 -2.73
N GLU A 83 -7.01 13.20 -2.77
CA GLU A 83 -6.16 13.71 -1.69
C GLU A 83 -6.86 14.76 -0.83
N ARG A 84 -8.06 15.20 -1.25
CA ARG A 84 -8.83 16.26 -0.59
C ARG A 84 -8.89 16.10 0.91
N ASP A 85 -9.10 14.88 1.41
CA ASP A 85 -9.30 14.63 2.83
C ASP A 85 -8.08 13.96 3.49
N ILE A 86 -6.93 13.87 2.80
CA ILE A 86 -5.75 13.13 3.25
C ILE A 86 -4.67 14.09 3.75
N TYR A 87 -4.24 13.86 4.98
CA TYR A 87 -3.27 14.70 5.68
C TYR A 87 -2.18 13.85 6.32
N HIS A 88 -1.04 14.49 6.61
CA HIS A 88 0.04 13.89 7.37
C HIS A 88 0.62 14.88 8.39
N ASP A 89 1.30 14.33 9.38
CA ASP A 89 2.15 15.06 10.33
C ASP A 89 3.49 14.31 10.38
N SER A 90 4.56 14.96 9.93
CA SER A 90 5.89 14.37 9.88
C SER A 90 6.52 14.18 11.26
N THR A 91 6.16 15.02 12.24
CA THR A 91 6.69 14.97 13.61
C THR A 91 6.15 13.75 14.34
N HIS A 92 4.84 13.56 14.29
CA HIS A 92 4.17 12.41 14.89
C HIS A 92 4.18 11.19 13.99
N MET A 93 4.73 11.33 12.78
CA MET A 93 4.78 10.23 11.86
C MET A 93 3.35 9.69 11.58
N ALA A 94 2.40 10.61 11.45
CA ALA A 94 0.98 10.34 11.29
C ALA A 94 0.53 10.56 9.84
N SER A 95 -0.49 9.82 9.42
CA SER A 95 -1.15 9.93 8.12
C SER A 95 -2.61 9.56 8.32
N VAL A 96 -3.52 10.48 8.06
CA VAL A 96 -4.93 10.36 8.42
C VAL A 96 -5.83 10.90 7.31
N ARG A 97 -6.98 10.25 7.14
CA ARG A 97 -8.13 10.85 6.48
C ARG A 97 -8.91 11.65 7.51
N VAL A 98 -9.23 12.92 7.19
CA VAL A 98 -9.98 13.82 8.05
C VAL A 98 -11.13 14.45 7.26
N THR A 99 -12.35 14.34 7.78
CA THR A 99 -13.53 15.05 7.28
C THR A 99 -14.22 15.80 8.42
N ASP A 100 -14.80 16.96 8.14
CA ASP A 100 -15.38 17.87 9.14
C ASP A 100 -16.82 18.33 8.82
N ASP A 101 -17.46 17.75 7.79
CA ASP A 101 -18.79 18.16 7.31
C ASP A 101 -19.92 18.00 8.35
N ASP A 102 -19.89 16.92 9.13
CA ASP A 102 -20.91 16.59 10.15
C ASP A 102 -20.22 16.09 11.42
N GLY A 103 -19.38 16.95 12.00
CA GLY A 103 -18.47 16.57 13.06
C GLY A 103 -17.19 15.94 12.52
N VAL A 104 -16.12 16.04 13.31
CA VAL A 104 -14.79 15.59 12.89
C VAL A 104 -14.73 14.07 12.87
N GLU A 105 -14.44 13.49 11.72
CA GLU A 105 -14.10 12.08 11.56
C GLU A 105 -12.64 11.92 11.18
N VAL A 106 -11.95 10.99 11.83
CA VAL A 106 -10.53 10.70 11.65
C VAL A 106 -10.32 9.20 11.52
N GLU A 107 -9.65 8.78 10.46
CA GLU A 107 -9.24 7.39 10.26
C GLU A 107 -7.79 7.34 9.80
N GLY A 108 -6.94 6.54 10.44
CA GLY A 108 -5.59 6.31 9.96
C GLY A 108 -4.54 6.04 11.03
N ILE A 109 -3.31 6.44 10.70
CA ILE A 109 -2.09 6.19 11.44
C ILE A 109 -1.76 7.43 12.29
N LEU A 110 -1.59 7.24 13.60
CA LEU A 110 -1.23 8.31 14.54
C LEU A 110 0.24 8.24 15.01
N GLY A 111 0.99 7.23 14.57
CA GLY A 111 2.38 7.02 14.96
C GLY A 111 2.81 5.58 14.69
N GLU A 112 3.70 5.05 15.53
CA GLU A 112 4.24 3.69 15.41
C GLU A 112 3.15 2.62 15.43
N ARG A 113 2.55 2.45 16.60
CA ARG A 113 1.55 1.43 16.91
C ARG A 113 0.15 2.00 16.96
N LEU A 114 0.02 3.29 17.27
CA LEU A 114 -1.26 3.93 17.51
C LEU A 114 -2.02 4.19 16.20
N ARG A 115 -3.30 3.82 16.21
CA ARG A 115 -4.26 4.03 15.12
C ARG A 115 -5.53 4.67 15.66
N VAL A 116 -6.32 5.22 14.75
CA VAL A 116 -7.64 5.79 15.05
C VAL A 116 -8.66 5.36 14.02
N LYS A 117 -9.87 5.01 14.48
CA LYS A 117 -11.02 4.72 13.64
C LYS A 117 -12.30 5.34 14.23
N PRO A 118 -13.24 5.83 13.40
CA PRO A 118 -14.53 6.32 13.89
C PRO A 118 -15.38 5.18 14.46
N LEU A 119 -16.25 5.51 15.41
CA LEU A 119 -17.24 4.58 15.99
C LEU A 119 -18.67 5.04 15.61
N PRO A 120 -19.12 4.80 14.36
CA PRO A 120 -20.37 5.36 13.84
C PRO A 120 -21.63 4.89 14.60
N ALA A 121 -21.58 3.71 15.21
CA ALA A 121 -22.71 3.14 15.96
C ALA A 121 -22.81 3.70 17.40
N MET A 122 -21.81 4.43 17.89
CA MET A 122 -21.82 4.98 19.24
C MET A 122 -22.39 6.40 19.23
N ALA A 123 -23.17 6.72 20.27
CA ALA A 123 -23.79 8.02 20.42
C ALA A 123 -22.75 9.16 20.49
N ARG A 124 -23.10 10.30 19.88
CA ARG A 124 -22.32 11.53 19.98
C ARG A 124 -22.40 12.11 21.39
N THR A 125 -21.44 12.99 21.70
CA THR A 125 -21.54 13.85 22.88
C THR A 125 -22.68 14.86 22.73
N SER A 126 -23.09 15.50 23.84
CA SER A 126 -24.03 16.63 23.84
C SER A 126 -23.63 17.75 22.89
N ASP A 127 -22.33 17.94 22.71
CA ASP A 127 -21.74 18.98 21.87
C ASP A 127 -21.58 18.53 20.41
N GLY A 128 -22.18 17.39 20.02
CA GLY A 128 -22.21 16.89 18.64
C GLY A 128 -20.93 16.19 18.18
N LEU A 129 -19.98 15.89 19.07
CA LEU A 129 -18.72 15.25 18.69
C LEU A 129 -18.87 13.76 18.46
N ARG A 130 -18.20 13.28 17.41
CA ARG A 130 -18.18 11.88 17.02
C ARG A 130 -17.14 11.08 17.81
N PRO A 131 -17.52 9.92 18.40
CA PRO A 131 -16.60 9.06 19.11
C PRO A 131 -15.65 8.33 18.16
N HIS A 132 -14.41 8.19 18.58
CA HIS A 132 -13.35 7.46 17.88
C HIS A 132 -12.66 6.50 18.83
N MET A 133 -12.23 5.36 18.30
CA MET A 133 -11.44 4.39 19.05
C MET A 133 -9.96 4.60 18.76
N LEU A 134 -9.16 4.74 19.82
CA LEU A 134 -7.72 4.56 19.76
C LEU A 134 -7.40 3.10 20.01
N TYR A 135 -6.54 2.53 19.17
CA TYR A 135 -6.08 1.16 19.32
C TYR A 135 -4.63 1.05 18.90
N GLU A 136 -3.91 0.15 19.53
CA GLU A 136 -2.57 -0.24 19.12
C GLU A 136 -2.62 -1.47 18.22
N VAL A 137 -1.73 -1.45 17.24
CA VAL A 137 -1.35 -2.61 16.45
C VAL A 137 0.06 -2.99 16.89
N ASP A 138 0.28 -4.27 17.18
CA ASP A 138 1.60 -4.76 17.54
C ASP A 138 2.62 -4.46 16.43
N ALA A 139 3.77 -3.91 16.81
CA ALA A 139 4.95 -3.90 15.97
C ALA A 139 5.38 -5.36 15.80
N HIS A 140 5.13 -5.93 14.63
CA HIS A 140 5.49 -7.31 14.35
C HIS A 140 7.03 -7.42 14.28
N GLU A 141 7.65 -7.91 15.36
CA GLU A 141 9.05 -8.34 15.36
C GLU A 141 9.17 -9.69 14.62
N ASN A 142 9.07 -9.66 13.29
CA ASN A 142 9.45 -10.83 12.50
C ASN A 142 10.98 -10.88 12.43
N GLY A 143 11.64 -11.64 13.31
CA GLY A 143 13.10 -11.77 13.33
C GLY A 143 13.72 -12.60 12.18
N ARG A 144 13.19 -12.54 10.95
CA ARG A 144 13.61 -13.44 9.85
C ARG A 144 14.43 -12.71 8.78
N PRO A 145 15.76 -12.83 8.76
CA PRO A 145 16.66 -11.93 8.03
C PRO A 145 16.61 -11.99 6.49
N HIS A 146 15.69 -12.70 5.82
CA HIS A 146 15.65 -12.80 4.35
C HIS A 146 14.22 -13.01 3.81
N ASP A 147 13.45 -11.94 3.63
CA ASP A 147 12.11 -11.91 3.02
C ASP A 147 12.10 -11.44 1.56
N TYR A 148 13.25 -11.29 0.94
CA TYR A 148 13.41 -11.01 -0.48
C TYR A 148 13.92 -12.25 -1.20
N GLY A 149 13.87 -12.24 -2.53
CA GLY A 149 14.43 -13.36 -3.26
C GLY A 149 15.18 -13.03 -4.52
N LYS A 150 15.85 -14.10 -4.94
CA LYS A 150 16.94 -14.14 -5.91
C LYS A 150 16.61 -15.31 -6.82
N PHE A 151 16.75 -15.18 -8.13
CA PHE A 151 16.60 -16.35 -8.99
C PHE A 151 17.92 -17.15 -8.98
N SER A 152 17.79 -18.46 -8.98
CA SER A 152 18.90 -19.40 -9.05
C SER A 152 19.42 -19.61 -10.48
N ASP A 153 18.59 -19.35 -11.51
CA ASP A 153 18.94 -19.54 -12.92
C ASP A 153 19.86 -18.42 -13.45
N PRO A 154 21.06 -18.73 -13.98
CA PRO A 154 21.93 -17.77 -14.64
C PRO A 154 21.31 -17.01 -15.84
N SER A 155 20.31 -17.60 -16.51
CA SER A 155 19.68 -17.04 -17.72
C SER A 155 18.74 -15.86 -17.44
N THR A 156 18.20 -15.78 -16.23
CA THR A 156 17.28 -14.71 -15.80
C THR A 156 18.01 -13.55 -15.13
N ARG A 157 19.33 -13.69 -14.89
CA ARG A 157 20.15 -12.62 -14.32
C ARG A 157 20.02 -11.37 -15.19
N MET A 158 19.79 -10.22 -14.55
CA MET A 158 19.78 -8.94 -15.26
C MET A 158 21.07 -8.81 -16.07
N SER A 159 20.90 -8.63 -17.38
CA SER A 159 21.85 -9.08 -18.40
C SER A 159 23.32 -8.75 -18.11
N LYS A 160 24.20 -9.75 -18.26
CA LYS A 160 25.65 -9.54 -18.24
C LYS A 160 26.15 -8.74 -19.45
N THR A 161 25.37 -8.63 -20.53
CA THR A 161 25.79 -8.01 -21.79
C THR A 161 25.43 -6.52 -21.83
N GLY A 162 26.37 -5.69 -21.38
CA GLY A 162 26.34 -4.25 -21.52
C GLY A 162 27.72 -3.68 -21.24
N SER A 163 28.31 -3.01 -22.25
CA SER A 163 29.63 -2.37 -22.24
C SER A 163 29.88 -1.55 -20.96
N SER A 164 31.11 -1.60 -20.43
CA SER A 164 31.57 -0.86 -19.24
C SER A 164 31.70 0.65 -19.44
N THR A 165 31.02 1.21 -20.44
CA THR A 165 30.91 2.66 -20.61
C THR A 165 29.75 3.14 -19.75
N THR A 166 29.99 3.30 -18.45
CA THR A 166 29.05 3.98 -17.56
C THR A 166 29.01 5.44 -17.97
N SER A 167 28.04 5.83 -18.82
CA SER A 167 27.74 7.24 -18.97
C SER A 167 27.32 7.77 -17.60
N VAL A 168 28.06 8.77 -17.10
CA VAL A 168 27.78 9.41 -15.81
C VAL A 168 26.49 10.23 -15.97
N TYR A 169 25.35 9.57 -15.83
CA TYR A 169 24.08 10.29 -15.76
C TYR A 169 24.04 11.04 -14.43
N LYS A 170 23.65 12.31 -14.49
CA LYS A 170 23.49 13.14 -13.30
C LYS A 170 22.22 12.69 -12.58
N ILE A 171 22.37 12.13 -11.38
CA ILE A 171 21.25 11.81 -10.49
C ILE A 171 20.52 13.13 -10.19
N PRO A 172 19.20 13.23 -10.42
CA PRO A 172 18.47 14.46 -10.13
C PRO A 172 18.35 14.69 -8.63
N LEU A 173 17.96 15.90 -8.25
CA LEU A 173 17.76 16.25 -6.85
C LEU A 173 16.55 15.53 -6.25
N GLU A 174 15.53 15.25 -7.07
CA GLU A 174 14.28 14.64 -6.66
C GLU A 174 13.85 13.56 -7.65
N GLU A 175 13.33 12.47 -7.11
CA GLU A 175 12.84 11.33 -7.84
C GLU A 175 11.40 10.98 -7.49
N TYR A 176 10.65 10.60 -8.51
CA TYR A 176 9.22 10.34 -8.40
C TYR A 176 8.82 8.98 -8.96
N PRO A 177 9.24 7.87 -8.33
CA PRO A 177 8.92 6.55 -8.82
C PRO A 177 7.41 6.30 -8.87
N SER A 178 6.93 5.80 -10.00
CA SER A 178 5.51 5.48 -10.20
C SER A 178 5.17 4.11 -9.61
N LEU A 179 4.07 4.07 -8.86
CA LEU A 179 3.56 2.89 -8.17
C LEU A 179 2.19 2.50 -8.69
N TYR A 180 2.02 1.22 -8.99
CA TYR A 180 0.72 0.61 -9.24
C TYR A 180 0.35 -0.36 -8.12
N GLN A 181 -0.89 -0.31 -7.66
CA GLN A 181 -1.37 -1.16 -6.57
C GLN A 181 -2.46 -2.11 -7.07
N MET A 182 -2.36 -3.38 -6.72
CA MET A 182 -3.34 -4.41 -6.99
C MET A 182 -3.86 -4.97 -5.69
N ILE A 183 -5.18 -5.06 -5.57
CA ILE A 183 -5.84 -5.46 -4.33
C ILE A 183 -6.67 -6.71 -4.59
N ASP A 184 -6.36 -7.73 -3.82
CA ASP A 184 -6.98 -9.05 -3.83
C ASP A 184 -8.45 -9.00 -3.39
N GLU A 185 -9.25 -9.94 -3.87
CA GLU A 185 -10.70 -10.03 -3.62
C GLU A 185 -11.08 -10.12 -2.15
N ARG A 186 -10.28 -10.84 -1.35
CA ARG A 186 -10.47 -10.96 0.10
C ARG A 186 -10.28 -9.61 0.80
N LYS A 187 -9.24 -8.88 0.40
CA LYS A 187 -8.94 -7.56 0.94
C LYS A 187 -10.01 -6.55 0.53
N VAL A 188 -10.41 -6.55 -0.73
CA VAL A 188 -11.53 -5.72 -1.24
C VAL A 188 -12.81 -6.01 -0.47
N SER A 189 -13.12 -7.28 -0.22
CA SER A 189 -14.31 -7.70 0.54
C SER A 189 -14.24 -7.26 2.01
N ALA A 190 -13.09 -7.37 2.65
CA ALA A 190 -12.89 -6.90 4.01
C ALA A 190 -12.99 -5.37 4.14
N LEU A 191 -12.66 -4.64 3.08
CA LEU A 191 -12.88 -3.18 2.94
C LEU A 191 -14.29 -2.85 2.39
N ARG A 192 -15.23 -3.79 2.49
CA ARG A 192 -16.64 -3.64 2.11
C ARG A 192 -16.85 -3.19 0.65
N GLN A 193 -15.88 -3.47 -0.22
CA GLN A 193 -15.88 -3.11 -1.64
C GLN A 193 -16.14 -1.61 -1.91
N ASN A 194 -15.83 -0.74 -0.93
CA ASN A 194 -16.10 0.68 -1.01
C ASN A 194 -14.93 1.38 -1.71
N VAL A 195 -15.16 1.85 -2.94
CA VAL A 195 -14.15 2.54 -3.77
C VAL A 195 -13.54 3.75 -3.04
N LEU A 196 -14.36 4.57 -2.37
CA LEU A 196 -13.88 5.75 -1.65
C LEU A 196 -13.01 5.34 -0.46
N HIS A 197 -13.43 4.33 0.28
CA HIS A 197 -12.68 3.82 1.43
C HIS A 197 -11.36 3.18 1.00
N ILE A 198 -11.36 2.36 -0.05
CA ILE A 198 -10.15 1.73 -0.60
C ILE A 198 -9.16 2.80 -1.08
N LYS A 199 -9.64 3.77 -1.87
CA LYS A 199 -8.82 4.89 -2.34
C LYS A 199 -8.17 5.64 -1.17
N ALA A 200 -8.95 5.99 -0.15
CA ALA A 200 -8.44 6.67 1.04
C ALA A 200 -7.47 5.79 1.85
N TYR A 201 -7.79 4.51 2.04
CA TYR A 201 -6.97 3.57 2.79
C TYR A 201 -5.55 3.48 2.21
N PHE A 202 -5.46 3.31 0.89
CA PHE A 202 -4.19 3.22 0.18
C PHE A 202 -3.48 4.56 -0.01
N ALA A 203 -4.21 5.68 0.07
CA ALA A 203 -3.62 7.01 0.16
C ALA A 203 -2.98 7.28 1.54
N VAL A 204 -3.60 6.76 2.60
CA VAL A 204 -3.14 6.89 3.99
C VAL A 204 -1.88 6.05 4.24
N ILE A 205 -1.60 5.03 3.43
CA ILE A 205 -0.39 4.22 3.53
C ILE A 205 0.86 5.10 3.47
N LYS A 206 1.50 5.20 4.62
CA LYS A 206 2.58 6.11 4.99
C LYS A 206 3.94 5.71 4.39
N ALA A 207 4.00 5.54 3.08
CA ALA A 207 5.27 5.23 2.43
C ALA A 207 6.12 6.48 2.23
N ASN A 208 5.51 7.57 1.74
CA ASN A 208 6.23 8.82 1.47
C ASN A 208 6.88 9.43 2.72
N LEU A 209 6.30 9.27 3.91
CA LEU A 209 6.97 9.72 5.15
C LEU A 209 8.23 8.88 5.48
N ARG A 210 8.30 7.62 5.05
CA ARG A 210 9.51 6.79 5.22
C ARG A 210 10.57 7.13 4.18
N TYR A 211 10.15 7.29 2.93
CA TYR A 211 11.02 7.74 1.83
C TYR A 211 11.51 9.18 2.00
N ALA A 212 10.89 10.00 2.84
CA ALA A 212 11.40 11.32 3.20
C ALA A 212 12.79 11.28 3.86
N SER A 213 13.22 10.12 4.38
CA SER A 213 14.60 9.92 4.89
C SER A 213 15.66 9.80 3.79
N PHE A 214 15.27 9.62 2.52
CA PHE A 214 16.21 9.68 1.40
C PHE A 214 16.70 11.12 1.21
N VAL A 215 17.99 11.33 1.45
CA VAL A 215 18.62 12.66 1.34
C VAL A 215 18.91 13.00 -0.12
N PHE A 216 19.42 12.04 -0.89
CA PHE A 216 19.77 12.24 -2.30
C PHE A 216 19.70 10.93 -3.10
N PRO A 217 18.90 10.88 -4.19
CA PRO A 217 17.85 11.86 -4.53
C PRO A 217 16.77 11.88 -3.44
N LYS A 218 16.06 12.99 -3.26
CA LYS A 218 14.83 12.97 -2.47
C LYS A 218 13.80 12.10 -3.20
N VAL A 219 13.13 11.19 -2.51
CA VAL A 219 12.18 10.26 -3.14
C VAL A 219 10.74 10.59 -2.71
N GLN A 220 9.86 10.77 -3.69
CA GLN A 220 8.42 10.87 -3.46
C GLN A 220 7.67 9.94 -4.42
N LEU A 221 7.09 8.88 -3.87
CA LEU A 221 6.34 7.90 -4.65
C LEU A 221 5.04 8.52 -5.16
N ARG A 222 4.67 8.12 -6.39
CA ARG A 222 3.44 8.58 -7.07
C ARG A 222 2.59 7.38 -7.43
N ILE A 223 1.43 7.22 -6.80
CA ILE A 223 0.46 6.19 -7.17
C ILE A 223 -0.12 6.56 -8.53
N THR A 224 0.20 5.77 -9.56
CA THR A 224 -0.30 5.94 -10.94
C THR A 224 -1.53 5.08 -11.20
N GLY A 225 -1.81 4.10 -10.36
CA GLY A 225 -3.11 3.44 -10.38
C GLY A 225 -3.35 2.40 -9.29
N ILE A 226 -4.61 2.03 -9.16
CA ILE A 226 -5.14 1.04 -8.22
C ILE A 226 -6.09 0.11 -8.99
N THR A 227 -5.87 -1.21 -8.92
CA THR A 227 -6.86 -2.22 -9.33
C THR A 227 -7.47 -2.87 -8.10
N MET A 228 -8.79 -2.91 -8.02
CA MET A 228 -9.52 -3.70 -7.04
C MET A 228 -10.27 -4.85 -7.71
N ASN A 229 -9.90 -6.08 -7.36
CA ASN A 229 -10.54 -7.27 -7.89
C ASN A 229 -11.74 -7.63 -7.01
N LYS A 230 -12.98 -7.51 -7.50
CA LYS A 230 -14.17 -7.89 -6.69
C LYS A 230 -14.46 -9.39 -6.70
N LYS A 231 -13.97 -10.13 -7.71
CA LYS A 231 -14.24 -11.56 -7.90
C LYS A 231 -13.02 -12.29 -8.48
N VAL A 232 -12.88 -13.55 -8.07
CA VAL A 232 -11.87 -14.52 -8.54
C VAL A 232 -11.91 -14.76 -10.05
N SER A 233 -13.11 -14.72 -10.64
CA SER A 233 -13.38 -15.22 -12.01
C SER A 233 -13.11 -14.23 -13.14
N VAL A 234 -12.66 -13.00 -12.84
CA VAL A 234 -12.69 -11.92 -13.85
C VAL A 234 -11.47 -11.93 -14.77
N ASN A 235 -10.38 -12.63 -14.40
CA ASN A 235 -9.23 -12.74 -15.29
C ASN A 235 -8.46 -14.07 -15.07
N PRO A 236 -8.28 -14.90 -16.12
CA PRO A 236 -7.60 -16.19 -16.05
C PRO A 236 -6.18 -16.12 -15.47
N ALA A 237 -5.46 -15.00 -15.63
CA ALA A 237 -4.12 -14.87 -15.03
C ALA A 237 -4.14 -14.83 -13.49
N PHE A 238 -5.28 -14.46 -12.88
CA PHE A 238 -5.43 -14.54 -11.44
C PHE A 238 -5.94 -15.89 -10.96
N SER A 239 -6.40 -16.78 -11.84
CA SER A 239 -6.96 -18.08 -11.42
C SER A 239 -6.01 -18.86 -10.50
N LYS A 240 -4.70 -18.82 -10.80
CA LYS A 240 -3.62 -19.39 -9.97
C LYS A 240 -3.44 -18.72 -8.60
N LEU A 241 -3.64 -17.39 -8.50
CA LEU A 241 -3.68 -16.67 -7.21
C LEU A 241 -4.87 -17.11 -6.34
N TYR A 242 -5.86 -17.77 -6.94
CA TYR A 242 -7.09 -18.16 -6.28
C TYR A 242 -7.27 -19.69 -6.15
N GLU A 243 -6.34 -20.50 -6.67
CA GLU A 243 -6.36 -21.97 -6.55
C GLU A 243 -6.38 -22.44 -5.09
N HIS A 244 -5.77 -21.65 -4.21
CA HIS A 244 -5.77 -21.91 -2.80
C HIS A 244 -6.58 -20.88 -2.02
N PRO A 245 -7.49 -21.34 -1.13
CA PRO A 245 -8.36 -20.42 -0.40
C PRO A 245 -7.55 -19.59 0.58
N ILE A 246 -6.64 -20.18 1.35
CA ILE A 246 -6.04 -19.53 2.53
C ILE A 246 -4.61 -19.00 2.26
N ARG A 247 -3.97 -19.42 1.16
CA ARG A 247 -2.56 -19.17 0.92
C ARG A 247 -2.23 -18.85 -0.53
N HIS A 248 -1.17 -18.07 -0.74
CA HIS A 248 -0.49 -17.88 -2.00
C HIS A 248 0.83 -18.63 -1.95
N GLU A 249 1.13 -19.48 -2.93
CA GLU A 249 2.43 -20.15 -2.99
C GLU A 249 3.49 -19.21 -3.56
N PHE A 250 4.63 -19.11 -2.88
CA PHE A 250 5.71 -18.16 -3.14
C PHE A 250 6.34 -18.29 -4.53
N SER A 251 6.45 -19.50 -5.07
CA SER A 251 6.96 -19.70 -6.43
C SER A 251 5.92 -19.39 -7.51
N GLU A 252 4.63 -19.39 -7.19
CA GLU A 252 3.55 -19.28 -8.17
C GLU A 252 2.88 -17.90 -8.17
N ALA A 253 2.80 -17.24 -7.01
CA ALA A 253 2.06 -16.00 -6.85
C ALA A 253 2.76 -14.80 -7.52
N PRO A 254 4.09 -14.58 -7.37
CA PRO A 254 4.78 -13.57 -8.14
C PRO A 254 4.70 -13.82 -9.66
N TYR A 255 4.75 -15.07 -10.09
CA TYR A 255 4.56 -15.44 -11.51
C TYR A 255 3.14 -15.17 -12.00
N SER A 256 2.13 -15.36 -11.15
CA SER A 256 0.74 -15.07 -11.51
C SER A 256 0.47 -13.57 -11.58
N VAL A 257 1.09 -12.78 -10.67
CA VAL A 257 1.09 -11.31 -10.77
C VAL A 257 1.85 -10.88 -12.02
N LEU A 258 3.01 -11.48 -12.33
CA LEU A 258 3.75 -11.24 -13.57
C LEU A 258 2.91 -11.53 -14.82
N LEU A 259 2.18 -12.65 -14.82
CA LEU A 259 1.28 -13.01 -15.90
C LEU A 259 0.17 -11.97 -16.06
N CYS A 260 -0.42 -11.50 -14.95
CA CYS A 260 -1.41 -10.42 -14.94
C CYS A 260 -0.85 -9.12 -15.54
N ILE A 261 0.38 -8.76 -15.17
CA ILE A 261 1.08 -7.60 -15.72
C ILE A 261 1.24 -7.74 -17.23
N ARG A 262 1.63 -8.93 -17.72
CA ARG A 262 1.82 -9.21 -19.15
C ARG A 262 0.54 -9.07 -19.98
N ILE A 263 -0.60 -9.45 -19.43
CA ILE A 263 -1.90 -9.34 -20.13
C ILE A 263 -2.60 -7.99 -19.93
N THR A 264 -2.06 -7.12 -19.07
CA THR A 264 -2.59 -5.77 -18.83
C THR A 264 -1.59 -4.74 -19.42
N PRO A 265 -1.59 -4.53 -20.75
CA PRO A 265 -0.53 -3.78 -21.45
C PRO A 265 -0.34 -2.33 -20.98
N LEU A 266 -1.34 -1.75 -20.32
CA LEU A 266 -1.28 -0.44 -19.67
C LEU A 266 -0.31 -0.40 -18.47
N LEU A 267 -0.15 -1.51 -17.75
CA LEU A 267 0.64 -1.61 -16.51
C LEU A 267 2.13 -1.77 -16.76
N LEU A 268 2.49 -2.53 -17.81
CA LEU A 268 3.88 -2.80 -18.19
C LEU A 268 4.65 -1.53 -18.54
N SER A 269 4.00 -0.58 -19.22
CA SER A 269 4.66 0.56 -19.88
C SER A 269 4.74 1.84 -19.05
N THR A 270 4.05 1.94 -17.91
CA THR A 270 3.83 3.23 -17.22
C THR A 270 4.29 3.29 -15.75
N CYS A 271 4.42 2.14 -15.06
CA CYS A 271 4.79 2.11 -13.63
C CYS A 271 6.21 1.55 -13.39
N CYS A 272 6.90 2.11 -12.39
CA CYS A 272 8.22 1.63 -11.94
C CYS A 272 8.09 0.40 -11.04
N PHE A 273 6.97 0.28 -10.30
CA PHE A 273 6.74 -0.77 -9.31
C PHE A 273 5.27 -1.18 -9.24
N ILE A 274 5.04 -2.45 -8.92
CA ILE A 274 3.71 -3.03 -8.76
C ILE A 274 3.64 -3.73 -7.41
N LEU A 275 2.60 -3.43 -6.63
CA LEU A 275 2.36 -4.08 -5.36
C LEU A 275 1.06 -4.85 -5.38
N PHE A 276 1.09 -6.05 -4.80
CA PHE A 276 -0.08 -6.87 -4.60
C PHE A 276 -0.42 -7.00 -3.11
N TYR A 277 -1.62 -6.58 -2.73
CA TYR A 277 -2.13 -6.62 -1.37
C TYR A 277 -3.16 -7.73 -1.20
N THR A 278 -2.97 -8.58 -0.20
CA THR A 278 -3.85 -9.74 0.06
C THR A 278 -4.10 -9.95 1.56
N LEU A 279 -5.10 -10.77 1.88
CA LEU A 279 -5.35 -11.31 3.22
C LEU A 279 -5.02 -12.80 3.31
N LYS A 280 -4.48 -13.40 2.25
CA LYS A 280 -4.03 -14.79 2.26
C LYS A 280 -2.58 -14.84 2.72
N ASN A 281 -2.22 -15.90 3.43
CA ASN A 281 -0.84 -16.14 3.85
C ASN A 281 0.03 -16.37 2.62
N ILE A 282 1.19 -15.73 2.51
CA ILE A 282 2.16 -16.07 1.47
C ILE A 282 3.02 -17.22 2.03
N VAL A 283 3.14 -18.34 1.31
CA VAL A 283 3.83 -19.53 1.82
C VAL A 283 4.84 -20.07 0.83
N ILE A 284 6.02 -20.47 1.31
CA ILE A 284 6.89 -21.37 0.54
C ILE A 284 6.46 -22.80 0.84
N ALA A 285 5.76 -23.44 -0.09
CA ALA A 285 5.16 -24.76 0.13
C ALA A 285 6.20 -25.85 0.42
N SER A 286 7.40 -25.76 -0.16
CA SER A 286 8.48 -26.74 0.03
C SER A 286 9.01 -26.83 1.46
N ILE A 287 8.82 -25.78 2.27
CA ILE A 287 9.34 -25.70 3.64
C ILE A 287 8.29 -25.22 4.66
N TYR A 288 7.01 -25.13 4.26
CA TYR A 288 5.89 -24.63 5.07
C TYR A 288 6.19 -23.31 5.81
N LEU A 289 6.99 -22.44 5.20
CA LEU A 289 7.31 -21.14 5.78
C LEU A 289 6.29 -20.10 5.33
N ASN A 290 5.63 -19.44 6.29
CA ASN A 290 4.84 -18.25 6.02
C ASN A 290 5.77 -17.04 5.86
N PHE A 291 5.67 -16.37 4.72
CA PHE A 291 6.11 -15.01 4.51
C PHE A 291 4.88 -14.13 4.57
N GLN A 292 4.98 -12.98 5.22
CA GLN A 292 3.88 -12.02 5.18
C GLN A 292 4.08 -11.02 4.04
N TRP A 293 5.28 -11.00 3.42
CA TRP A 293 5.63 -10.10 2.33
C TRP A 293 6.87 -10.57 1.58
N TYR A 294 7.05 -10.03 0.37
CA TYR A 294 8.18 -10.37 -0.49
C TYR A 294 8.37 -9.40 -1.66
N ALA A 295 9.62 -9.13 -2.00
CA ALA A 295 10.04 -8.49 -3.25
C ALA A 295 11.30 -9.13 -3.83
N TYR A 296 11.49 -8.95 -5.14
CA TYR A 296 12.76 -9.30 -5.78
C TYR A 296 13.77 -8.17 -5.64
N LEU A 297 15.00 -8.53 -5.26
CA LEU A 297 16.08 -7.56 -5.07
C LEU A 297 16.55 -6.96 -6.40
N GLY A 298 16.61 -5.63 -6.45
CA GLY A 298 17.18 -4.86 -7.57
C GLY A 298 16.43 -5.01 -8.88
N THR A 299 15.14 -5.37 -8.84
CA THR A 299 14.34 -5.62 -10.04
C THR A 299 13.52 -4.44 -10.51
N ALA A 300 13.73 -3.24 -9.95
CA ALA A 300 13.20 -2.01 -10.51
C ALA A 300 13.49 -1.95 -12.02
N CYS A 301 12.51 -1.54 -12.83
CA CYS A 301 12.60 -1.49 -14.29
C CYS A 301 12.72 -2.82 -15.04
N SER A 302 12.71 -3.96 -14.35
CA SER A 302 12.58 -5.27 -14.99
C SER A 302 11.12 -5.73 -15.05
N GLU A 303 10.86 -6.89 -15.66
CA GLU A 303 9.54 -7.53 -15.57
C GLU A 303 9.20 -7.95 -14.13
N TRP A 304 10.22 -8.16 -13.28
CA TRP A 304 10.09 -8.63 -11.89
C TRP A 304 9.95 -7.51 -10.85
N LYS A 305 9.50 -6.33 -11.26
CA LYS A 305 9.27 -5.12 -10.43
C LYS A 305 8.05 -5.24 -9.50
N VAL A 306 7.87 -6.42 -8.91
CA VAL A 306 6.70 -6.80 -8.10
C VAL A 306 7.10 -6.93 -6.63
N GLY A 307 6.25 -6.39 -5.76
CA GLY A 307 6.22 -6.70 -4.33
C GLY A 307 4.85 -7.24 -3.92
N MET A 308 4.82 -8.05 -2.87
CA MET A 308 3.60 -8.63 -2.31
C MET A 308 3.54 -8.39 -0.81
N SER A 309 2.35 -8.10 -0.29
CA SER A 309 2.12 -7.86 1.14
C SER A 309 0.79 -8.46 1.58
N GLU A 310 0.85 -9.25 2.65
CA GLU A 310 -0.28 -9.39 3.57
C GLU A 310 -0.48 -8.03 4.25
N ASP A 311 -1.68 -7.45 4.11
CA ASP A 311 -2.03 -6.22 4.81
C ASP A 311 -3.37 -6.41 5.48
N ARG A 312 -3.39 -6.43 6.81
CA ARG A 312 -4.63 -6.62 7.57
C ARG A 312 -5.45 -5.32 7.54
N PRO A 313 -6.77 -5.36 7.31
CA PRO A 313 -7.60 -4.16 7.23
C PRO A 313 -7.48 -3.34 8.51
N THR A 314 -7.46 -2.01 8.37
CA THR A 314 -7.34 -1.03 9.47
C THR A 314 -6.01 -1.07 10.24
N SER A 315 -5.14 -2.06 10.04
CA SER A 315 -3.83 -2.11 10.69
C SER A 315 -2.85 -1.07 10.12
N TYR A 316 -2.98 -0.79 8.82
CA TYR A 316 -2.02 -0.04 8.02
C TYR A 316 -0.58 -0.57 8.09
N TYR A 317 -0.41 -1.83 8.50
CA TYR A 317 0.91 -2.45 8.60
C TYR A 317 1.59 -2.55 7.23
N GLY A 318 0.80 -2.65 6.15
CA GLY A 318 1.27 -2.55 4.78
C GLY A 318 2.11 -1.30 4.49
N ALA A 319 2.04 -0.23 5.28
CA ALA A 319 2.90 0.95 5.09
C ALA A 319 4.37 0.74 5.44
N TYR A 320 4.68 -0.09 6.44
CA TYR A 320 6.05 -0.49 6.74
C TYR A 320 6.55 -1.43 5.64
N VAL A 321 5.79 -2.50 5.42
CA VAL A 321 6.11 -3.57 4.47
C VAL A 321 6.37 -3.01 3.09
N PHE A 322 5.45 -2.19 2.60
CA PHE A 322 5.57 -1.57 1.30
C PHE A 322 6.90 -0.82 1.18
N ALA A 323 7.25 0.02 2.15
CA ALA A 323 8.48 0.78 2.08
C ALA A 323 9.73 -0.12 2.10
N HIS A 324 9.68 -1.22 2.88
CA HIS A 324 10.73 -2.23 2.93
C HIS A 324 10.90 -2.95 1.59
N GLU A 325 9.82 -3.53 1.06
CA GLU A 325 9.82 -4.30 -0.19
C GLU A 325 10.18 -3.44 -1.41
N LEU A 326 9.67 -2.21 -1.45
CA LEU A 326 10.06 -1.27 -2.50
C LEU A 326 11.54 -0.89 -2.38
N GLY A 327 12.08 -0.81 -1.16
CA GLY A 327 13.51 -0.70 -0.90
C GLY A 327 14.28 -1.84 -1.58
N HIS A 328 13.84 -3.09 -1.40
CA HIS A 328 14.44 -4.24 -2.08
C HIS A 328 14.38 -4.13 -3.60
N ASN A 329 13.24 -3.75 -4.20
CA ASN A 329 13.19 -3.60 -5.66
C ASN A 329 14.13 -2.49 -6.17
N LEU A 330 14.30 -1.40 -5.41
CA LEU A 330 15.28 -0.35 -5.69
C LEU A 330 16.73 -0.79 -5.49
N GLY A 331 16.94 -1.95 -4.85
CA GLY A 331 18.23 -2.59 -4.65
C GLY A 331 18.75 -2.55 -3.23
N CYS A 332 18.02 -2.00 -2.27
CA CYS A 332 18.47 -2.04 -0.89
C CYS A 332 18.50 -3.48 -0.38
N GLN A 333 19.65 -3.93 0.09
CA GLN A 333 19.73 -5.16 0.86
C GLN A 333 19.48 -4.86 2.34
N HIS A 334 19.13 -5.90 3.08
CA HIS A 334 19.06 -5.82 4.53
C HIS A 334 20.36 -5.27 5.13
N ASP A 335 20.23 -4.46 6.18
CA ASP A 335 21.41 -3.90 6.86
C ASP A 335 22.23 -5.03 7.51
N GLY A 336 23.51 -5.12 7.20
CA GLY A 336 24.41 -6.19 7.67
C GLY A 336 24.66 -7.28 6.63
N ASP A 337 23.87 -7.32 5.56
CA ASP A 337 24.06 -8.28 4.48
C ASP A 337 25.10 -7.82 3.45
N GLY A 338 25.96 -8.75 2.98
CA GLY A 338 26.91 -8.53 1.89
C GLY A 338 26.26 -8.45 0.49
N PRO A 339 27.03 -8.15 -0.57
CA PRO A 339 26.49 -7.96 -1.92
C PRO A 339 25.77 -9.20 -2.48
N SER A 340 24.81 -8.97 -3.38
CA SER A 340 24.13 -10.03 -4.13
C SER A 340 24.71 -10.22 -5.53
N ASP A 341 25.16 -11.44 -5.84
CA ASP A 341 25.65 -11.83 -7.17
C ASP A 341 24.58 -11.79 -8.28
N TRP A 342 23.32 -11.69 -7.91
CA TRP A 342 22.18 -11.61 -8.82
C TRP A 342 22.11 -10.25 -9.51
N VAL A 343 22.36 -9.17 -8.76
CA VAL A 343 22.26 -7.79 -9.24
C VAL A 343 23.65 -7.31 -9.64
N LYS A 344 23.85 -7.04 -10.92
CA LYS A 344 25.17 -6.67 -11.46
C LYS A 344 25.73 -5.41 -10.79
N GLY A 345 26.85 -5.58 -10.09
CA GLY A 345 27.59 -4.51 -9.42
C GLY A 345 26.92 -3.99 -8.15
N HIS A 346 26.05 -4.80 -7.55
CA HIS A 346 25.52 -4.58 -6.22
C HIS A 346 26.64 -4.64 -5.17
N ILE A 347 26.62 -3.73 -4.20
CA ILE A 347 27.68 -3.58 -3.20
C ILE A 347 27.26 -4.06 -1.80
N GLY A 348 25.96 -4.14 -1.51
CA GLY A 348 25.42 -4.61 -0.25
C GLY A 348 25.40 -3.55 0.85
N SER A 349 25.03 -4.00 2.04
CA SER A 349 24.83 -3.18 3.24
C SER A 349 25.58 -3.73 4.46
N ALA A 350 26.63 -4.53 4.25
CA ALA A 350 27.40 -5.18 5.33
C ALA A 350 28.02 -4.19 6.33
N ASP A 351 28.20 -2.94 5.92
CA ASP A 351 28.73 -1.84 6.70
C ASP A 351 27.66 -0.99 7.41
N CYS A 352 26.38 -1.38 7.33
CA CYS A 352 25.31 -0.88 8.18
C CYS A 352 24.89 -1.97 9.16
N PRO A 353 25.10 -1.83 10.48
CA PRO A 353 24.70 -2.85 11.46
C PRO A 353 23.19 -3.12 11.45
N TRP A 354 22.80 -4.40 11.46
CA TRP A 354 21.40 -4.82 11.58
C TRP A 354 20.71 -4.25 12.84
N ASP A 355 21.43 -4.19 13.95
CA ASP A 355 20.91 -3.71 15.24
C ASP A 355 20.76 -2.18 15.33
N ASP A 356 21.17 -1.42 14.30
CA ASP A 356 20.88 0.01 14.23
C ASP A 356 19.38 0.29 14.01
N GLY A 357 18.58 -0.71 13.65
CA GLY A 357 17.13 -0.56 13.65
C GLY A 357 16.55 0.29 12.53
N TYR A 358 17.30 0.51 11.45
CA TYR A 358 16.77 1.17 10.26
C TYR A 358 15.74 0.29 9.53
N LEU A 359 14.97 0.90 8.62
CA LEU A 359 13.83 0.29 7.92
C LEU A 359 14.16 -1.03 7.19
N MET A 360 15.42 -1.24 6.76
CA MET A 360 15.87 -2.50 6.14
C MET A 360 16.32 -3.55 7.17
N SER A 361 15.98 -3.37 8.44
CA SER A 361 16.08 -4.34 9.52
C SER A 361 14.69 -4.58 10.12
N TYR A 362 14.50 -5.64 10.91
CA TYR A 362 13.26 -5.83 11.70
C TYR A 362 13.38 -5.33 13.15
N LYS A 363 14.38 -4.51 13.45
CA LYS A 363 14.64 -4.00 14.80
C LYS A 363 13.89 -2.70 15.01
N MET A 364 12.61 -2.81 15.38
CA MET A 364 11.72 -1.68 15.68
C MET A 364 11.94 -1.15 17.10
N GLN A 365 13.05 -0.44 17.31
CA GLN A 365 13.46 0.04 18.64
C GLN A 365 13.17 1.52 18.87
N ASP A 366 13.33 2.34 17.82
CA ASP A 366 13.15 3.78 17.88
C ASP A 366 12.74 4.35 16.50
N GLN A 367 12.81 5.66 16.32
CA GLN A 367 12.39 6.34 15.09
C GLN A 367 13.21 5.97 13.83
N ARG A 368 14.40 5.37 13.98
CA ARG A 368 15.21 4.87 12.86
C ARG A 368 14.47 3.82 12.04
N GLN A 369 13.54 3.09 12.64
CA GLN A 369 12.70 2.09 11.94
C GLN A 369 11.88 2.67 10.79
N TYR A 370 11.72 4.00 10.73
CA TYR A 370 11.04 4.68 9.63
C TYR A 370 11.97 5.24 8.56
N GLN A 371 13.28 5.06 8.74
CA GLN A 371 14.31 5.70 7.94
C GLN A 371 15.14 4.64 7.22
N PHE A 372 15.58 4.95 6.02
CA PHE A 372 16.54 4.11 5.31
C PHE A 372 17.96 4.42 5.76
N SER A 373 18.75 3.38 6.01
CA SER A 373 20.17 3.50 6.32
C SER A 373 20.94 4.16 5.17
N TYR A 374 22.13 4.70 5.48
CA TYR A 374 22.97 5.27 4.44
C TYR A 374 23.41 4.22 3.40
N CYS A 375 23.51 2.94 3.78
CA CYS A 375 23.86 1.83 2.89
C CYS A 375 22.79 1.61 1.83
N CYS A 376 21.51 1.54 2.24
CA CYS A 376 20.40 1.47 1.30
C CYS A 376 20.42 2.66 0.33
N GLN A 377 20.54 3.90 0.84
CA GLN A 377 20.59 5.09 -0.02
C GLN A 377 21.81 5.09 -0.97
N ARG A 378 22.95 4.55 -0.53
CA ARG A 378 24.14 4.39 -1.37
C ARG A 378 23.94 3.36 -2.47
N GLU A 379 23.35 2.22 -2.16
CA GLU A 379 23.06 1.16 -3.13
C GLU A 379 22.09 1.64 -4.20
N VAL A 380 21.02 2.34 -3.82
CA VAL A 380 20.08 2.94 -4.80
C VAL A 380 20.82 3.87 -5.76
N ARG A 381 21.72 4.73 -5.27
CA ARG A 381 22.54 5.60 -6.13
C ARG A 381 23.50 4.82 -7.04
N ASN A 382 24.09 3.73 -6.53
CA ASN A 382 24.95 2.84 -7.31
C ASN A 382 24.18 2.17 -8.47
N LEU A 383 22.94 1.75 -8.24
CA LEU A 383 22.14 1.07 -9.25
C LEU A 383 21.43 2.01 -10.21
N TYR A 384 20.98 3.18 -9.73
CA TYR A 384 20.24 4.16 -10.50
C TYR A 384 20.91 4.54 -11.83
N ASN A 385 22.25 4.64 -11.84
CA ASN A 385 22.98 5.03 -13.04
C ASN A 385 23.16 3.92 -14.08
N ARG A 386 22.78 2.68 -13.76
CA ARG A 386 23.00 1.53 -14.64
C ARG A 386 21.96 1.48 -15.76
N PRO A 387 22.29 0.90 -16.93
CA PRO A 387 21.34 0.77 -18.04
C PRO A 387 20.05 0.04 -17.67
N GLU A 388 20.12 -0.90 -16.73
CA GLU A 388 19.01 -1.74 -16.32
C GLU A 388 17.96 -0.98 -15.49
N PHE A 389 18.35 0.13 -14.84
CA PHE A 389 17.47 0.98 -14.02
C PHE A 389 16.95 2.21 -14.78
N LYS A 390 17.04 2.18 -16.11
CA LYS A 390 16.74 3.33 -16.98
C LYS A 390 15.32 3.87 -16.85
N CYS A 391 14.33 3.04 -16.52
CA CYS A 391 12.93 3.49 -16.36
C CYS A 391 12.72 4.44 -15.17
N LEU A 392 13.60 4.44 -14.16
CA LEU A 392 13.55 5.40 -13.06
C LEU A 392 13.85 6.82 -13.57
N ARG A 393 14.60 6.93 -14.66
CA ARG A 393 15.04 8.18 -15.28
C ARG A 393 14.14 8.62 -16.42
N GLU A 394 13.72 7.65 -17.22
CA GLU A 394 12.90 7.89 -18.41
C GLU A 394 11.41 7.81 -18.05
N ARG A 395 10.80 8.97 -17.88
CA ARG A 395 9.35 9.08 -17.74
C ARG A 395 8.70 9.02 -19.11
N TYR A 396 8.15 7.86 -19.47
CA TYR A 396 7.26 7.76 -20.62
C TYR A 396 5.88 8.29 -20.25
N THR A 397 5.70 9.61 -20.28
CA THR A 397 4.36 10.22 -20.32
C THR A 397 3.81 10.08 -21.72
N THR A 398 3.42 8.87 -22.12
CA THR A 398 2.82 8.66 -23.45
C THR A 398 1.35 8.34 -23.35
N LYS A 399 0.59 9.29 -23.90
CA LYS A 399 -0.82 9.29 -24.30
C LYS A 399 -1.81 9.47 -23.16
N THR A 400 -2.55 10.57 -23.23
CA THR A 400 -3.87 10.75 -22.62
C THR A 400 -4.69 9.50 -22.88
N ILE A 401 -4.75 8.62 -21.88
CA ILE A 401 -5.56 7.41 -21.99
C ILE A 401 -7.00 7.90 -22.02
N LYS A 402 -7.79 7.42 -23.00
CA LYS A 402 -9.13 7.96 -23.26
C LYS A 402 -9.94 7.96 -21.96
N ARG A 403 -10.33 9.14 -21.49
CA ARG A 403 -11.25 9.29 -20.37
C ARG A 403 -12.54 8.56 -20.71
N SER A 404 -13.07 7.77 -19.77
CA SER A 404 -14.39 7.16 -19.92
C SER A 404 -15.41 8.27 -20.21
N SER A 405 -16.30 8.05 -21.18
CA SER A 405 -17.39 8.97 -21.51
C SER A 405 -18.52 8.96 -20.47
N LYS A 406 -18.41 8.12 -19.43
CA LYS A 406 -19.37 8.02 -18.33
C LYS A 406 -18.92 8.89 -17.17
N LEU A 407 -19.75 9.85 -16.78
CA LEU A 407 -19.53 10.68 -15.59
C LEU A 407 -19.59 9.82 -14.31
N PRO A 408 -18.83 10.13 -13.25
CA PRO A 408 -18.87 9.41 -11.98
C PRO A 408 -20.28 9.29 -11.39
N GLY A 409 -21.13 10.31 -11.59
CA GLY A 409 -22.54 10.30 -11.18
C GLY A 409 -23.44 9.32 -11.92
N ARG A 410 -22.97 8.70 -13.02
CA ARG A 410 -23.71 7.67 -13.79
C ARG A 410 -23.45 6.24 -13.29
N MET A 411 -22.70 6.08 -12.20
CA MET A 411 -22.23 4.78 -11.69
C MET A 411 -22.77 4.42 -10.30
N THR A 412 -23.59 5.29 -9.76
CA THR A 412 -24.46 5.00 -8.64
C THR A 412 -25.84 5.45 -9.07
N THR A 413 -26.87 4.62 -8.85
CA THR A 413 -28.24 5.13 -9.00
C THR A 413 -28.42 6.26 -8.00
N LEU A 414 -29.30 7.24 -8.29
CA LEU A 414 -29.63 8.28 -7.33
C LEU A 414 -30.08 7.66 -6.00
N SER A 415 -30.77 6.51 -6.04
CA SER A 415 -31.13 5.74 -4.85
C SER A 415 -29.93 5.18 -4.09
N ASN A 416 -28.93 4.61 -4.77
CA ASN A 416 -27.70 4.14 -4.11
C ASN A 416 -26.87 5.34 -3.57
N TYR A 417 -26.95 6.50 -4.22
CA TYR A 417 -26.39 7.74 -3.68
C TYR A 417 -27.13 8.18 -2.39
N CYS A 418 -28.45 8.23 -2.40
CA CYS A 418 -29.28 8.55 -1.23
C CYS A 418 -29.03 7.56 -0.08
N GLN A 419 -28.93 6.25 -0.35
CA GLN A 419 -28.61 5.24 0.66
C GLN A 419 -27.22 5.42 1.27
N ARG A 420 -26.26 5.94 0.50
CA ARG A 420 -24.89 6.18 0.99
C ARG A 420 -24.75 7.50 1.73
N VAL A 421 -25.48 8.53 1.32
CA VAL A 421 -25.52 9.84 2.00
C VAL A 421 -26.30 9.75 3.31
N TYR A 422 -27.43 9.05 3.31
CA TYR A 422 -28.32 8.86 4.45
C TYR A 422 -28.19 7.42 5.01
N MET A 423 -26.95 6.97 5.23
CA MET A 423 -26.65 5.56 5.58
C MET A 423 -27.20 5.07 6.92
N TYR A 424 -27.76 5.96 7.74
CA TYR A 424 -28.37 5.62 9.03
C TYR A 424 -29.91 5.61 9.00
N ASP A 425 -30.51 6.01 7.87
CA ASP A 425 -31.95 6.06 7.68
C ASP A 425 -32.38 4.89 6.78
N GLU A 426 -33.17 3.96 7.33
CA GLU A 426 -33.64 2.80 6.57
C GLU A 426 -34.64 3.21 5.48
N GLY A 427 -34.49 2.59 4.31
CA GLY A 427 -35.44 2.77 3.20
C GLY A 427 -35.21 4.01 2.34
N MET A 428 -34.12 4.75 2.52
CA MET A 428 -33.83 5.91 1.67
C MET A 428 -33.64 5.50 0.20
N HIS A 429 -34.29 6.23 -0.70
CA HIS A 429 -34.19 6.07 -2.15
C HIS A 429 -34.45 7.43 -2.81
N ALA A 430 -33.98 7.58 -4.05
CA ALA A 430 -34.27 8.79 -4.81
C ALA A 430 -35.70 8.72 -5.35
N ASP A 431 -36.33 9.89 -5.43
CA ASP A 431 -37.65 10.04 -6.03
C ASP A 431 -37.58 9.67 -7.52
N PRO A 432 -38.43 8.74 -8.02
CA PRO A 432 -38.46 8.33 -9.42
C PRO A 432 -38.61 9.48 -10.43
N VAL A 433 -39.11 10.64 -10.01
CA VAL A 433 -39.36 11.79 -10.89
C VAL A 433 -38.11 12.66 -11.10
N SER A 434 -37.00 12.36 -10.41
CA SER A 434 -35.75 13.14 -10.49
C SER A 434 -34.76 12.67 -11.57
N GLU A 435 -35.14 11.72 -12.43
CA GLU A 435 -34.43 11.46 -13.69
C GLU A 435 -34.66 12.64 -14.64
N LEU A 436 -33.85 13.69 -14.49
CA LEU A 436 -33.72 14.72 -15.52
C LEU A 436 -33.35 14.06 -16.85
N PRO A 437 -33.95 14.50 -17.98
CA PRO A 437 -33.73 13.90 -19.30
C PRO A 437 -32.28 13.91 -19.75
#